data_AF-A0A3M2DLF7-F1
#
_entry.id   AF-A0A3M2DLF7-F1
#
_cell.length_a   1.000
_cell.length_b   1.000
_cell.length_c   1.000
_cell.angle_alpha   90.00
_cell.angle_beta   90.00
_cell.angle_gamma   90.00
#
_symmetry.space_group_name_H-M   'P 1'
#
loop_
_entity.id
_entity.type
_entity.pdbx_description
1 polymer ?
#
loop_
_entity_poly.entity_id
_entity_poly.type
_entity_poly.pdbx_seq_one_letter_code
_entity_poly.pdbx_strand_id
1 'polypeptide(L)'
;MSTRMALVVASVALGACLSRRRAPDADYADDVRKICHAERLSGALEVDPNARQIHVAQWLGRALVTAEARALMARQAALPPAERAAVLREAAAAVGLAGCPTADTWAPPGRTGPAEAGR
;
A
#
# COMPACT_ATOMS: atom_id res chain seq x y z
N MET A 1 30.34 -32.09 -55.53
CA MET A 1 30.82 -31.10 -54.55
C MET A 1 29.74 -30.03 -54.42
N SER A 2 28.85 -30.21 -53.45
CA SER A 2 28.71 -29.32 -52.28
C SER A 2 27.89 -28.06 -52.61
N THR A 3 26.55 -28.10 -52.60
CA THR A 3 25.66 -27.94 -51.42
C THR A 3 25.92 -26.65 -50.64
N ARG A 4 25.02 -25.66 -50.72
CA ARG A 4 24.09 -25.24 -49.64
C ARG A 4 23.51 -23.84 -49.89
N MET A 5 22.23 -23.88 -50.24
CA MET A 5 21.20 -22.86 -50.09
C MET A 5 21.11 -22.44 -48.61
N ALA A 6 21.31 -21.16 -48.31
CA ALA A 6 21.08 -20.59 -46.98
C ALA A 6 19.86 -19.66 -47.04
N LEU A 7 18.74 -20.18 -46.53
CA LEU A 7 17.48 -19.47 -46.35
C LEU A 7 17.59 -18.70 -45.02
N VAL A 8 17.70 -17.38 -45.09
CA VAL A 8 17.66 -16.52 -43.90
C VAL A 8 16.20 -16.29 -43.54
N VAL A 9 15.72 -17.02 -42.54
CA VAL A 9 14.40 -16.82 -41.93
C VAL A 9 14.49 -15.59 -41.02
N ALA A 10 13.98 -14.45 -41.50
CA ALA A 10 13.83 -13.23 -40.73
C ALA A 10 12.60 -13.32 -39.83
N SER A 11 12.79 -13.80 -38.60
CA SER A 11 11.77 -13.79 -37.54
C SER A 11 11.63 -12.37 -36.98
N VAL A 12 10.68 -11.59 -37.48
CA VAL A 12 10.32 -10.28 -36.90
C VAL A 12 9.58 -10.52 -35.58
N ALA A 13 10.22 -10.18 -34.47
CA ALA A 13 9.68 -10.28 -33.13
C ALA A 13 8.51 -9.32 -32.92
N LEU A 14 7.29 -9.86 -32.81
CA LEU A 14 6.14 -9.17 -32.22
C LEU A 14 6.35 -9.08 -30.70
N GLY A 15 7.09 -8.07 -30.24
CA GLY A 15 7.38 -7.91 -28.82
C GLY A 15 7.58 -6.47 -28.43
N ALA A 16 6.50 -5.70 -28.24
CA ALA A 16 6.45 -4.51 -27.37
C ALA A 16 5.07 -3.83 -27.48
N CYS A 17 4.07 -4.31 -26.75
CA CYS A 17 2.89 -3.53 -26.32
C CYS A 17 2.04 -4.27 -25.27
N LEU A 18 2.60 -5.28 -24.59
CA LEU A 18 2.03 -5.78 -23.35
C LEU A 18 2.38 -4.79 -22.25
N SER A 19 1.78 -3.60 -22.32
CA SER A 19 1.63 -2.71 -21.18
C SER A 19 1.01 -3.55 -20.08
N ARG A 20 1.85 -3.94 -19.13
CA ARG A 20 1.51 -4.81 -18.00
C ARG A 20 0.55 -4.02 -17.10
N ARG A 21 -0.73 -3.97 -17.50
CA ARG A 21 -1.79 -3.48 -16.62
C ARG A 21 -1.76 -4.42 -15.41
N ARG A 22 -1.34 -3.89 -14.26
CA ARG A 22 -1.50 -4.61 -13.01
C ARG A 22 -2.99 -4.91 -12.86
N ALA A 23 -3.30 -6.10 -12.32
CA ALA A 23 -4.67 -6.41 -11.95
C ALA A 23 -5.13 -5.36 -10.92
N PRO A 24 -6.38 -4.88 -10.98
CA PRO A 24 -6.92 -3.92 -10.01
C PRO A 24 -6.65 -4.31 -8.54
N ASP A 25 -6.71 -5.60 -8.23
CA ASP A 25 -6.43 -6.15 -6.91
C ASP A 25 -4.97 -5.93 -6.47
N ALA A 26 -4.01 -5.99 -7.41
CA ALA A 26 -2.60 -5.77 -7.13
C ALA A 26 -2.30 -4.29 -6.84
N ASP A 27 -3.03 -3.37 -7.49
CA ASP A 27 -2.90 -1.94 -7.23
C ASP A 27 -3.51 -1.55 -5.88
N TYR A 28 -4.65 -2.15 -5.51
CA TYR A 28 -5.25 -1.94 -4.19
C TYR A 28 -4.36 -2.50 -3.08
N ALA A 29 -3.83 -3.71 -3.24
CA ALA A 29 -2.89 -4.29 -2.27
C ALA A 29 -1.63 -3.42 -2.09
N ASP A 30 -1.10 -2.86 -3.19
CA ASP A 30 0.03 -1.93 -3.14
C ASP A 30 -0.32 -0.64 -2.40
N ASP A 31 -1.51 -0.09 -2.61
CA ASP A 31 -1.99 1.08 -1.89
C ASP A 31 -2.19 0.82 -0.40
N VAL A 32 -2.77 -0.32 -0.02
CA VAL A 32 -2.92 -0.70 1.41
C VAL A 32 -1.54 -0.85 2.06
N ARG A 33 -0.56 -1.44 1.36
CA ARG A 33 0.83 -1.50 1.82
C ARG A 33 1.42 -0.11 2.03
N LYS A 34 1.15 0.85 1.13
CA LYS A 34 1.57 2.25 1.30
C LYS A 34 0.95 2.89 2.53
N ILE A 35 -0.36 2.70 2.74
CA ILE A 35 -1.07 3.21 3.91
C ILE A 35 -0.44 2.66 5.20
N CYS A 36 -0.21 1.34 5.26
CA CYS A 36 0.31 0.71 6.47
C CYS A 36 1.76 1.06 6.83
N HIS A 37 2.54 1.55 5.87
CA HIS A 37 3.92 1.95 6.06
C HIS A 37 4.13 3.44 5.77
N ALA A 38 3.08 4.26 5.86
CA ALA A 38 3.10 5.61 5.34
C ALA A 38 4.15 6.51 6.01
N GLU A 39 4.39 6.35 7.32
CA GLU A 39 5.42 7.14 8.03
C GLU A 39 6.82 6.90 7.44
N ARG A 40 7.20 5.64 7.26
CA ARG A 40 8.50 5.27 6.66
C ARG A 40 8.58 5.66 5.18
N LEU A 41 7.51 5.41 4.42
CA LEU A 41 7.52 5.64 2.96
C LEU A 41 7.43 7.12 2.58
N SER A 42 6.85 7.96 3.44
CA SER A 42 6.79 9.41 3.25
C SER A 42 8.06 10.13 3.70
N GLY A 43 8.94 9.48 4.47
CA GLY A 43 10.04 10.14 5.16
C GLY A 43 9.58 11.00 6.34
N ALA A 44 8.44 10.65 6.96
CA ALA A 44 7.92 11.40 8.11
C ALA A 44 8.72 11.12 9.39
N LEU A 45 9.54 10.07 9.43
CA LEU A 45 10.33 9.77 10.63
C LEU A 45 11.47 10.79 10.83
N GLU A 46 11.90 11.41 9.72
CA GLU A 46 12.99 12.37 9.62
C GLU A 46 12.52 13.83 9.79
N VAL A 47 11.21 14.09 9.83
CA VAL A 47 10.65 15.43 10.05
C VAL A 47 10.24 15.65 11.51
N ASP A 48 9.98 16.92 11.85
CA ASP A 48 9.51 17.33 13.18
C ASP A 48 8.30 16.49 13.62
N PRO A 49 8.28 15.93 14.85
CA PRO A 49 7.19 15.12 15.38
C PRO A 49 5.80 15.75 15.23
N ASN A 50 5.68 17.08 15.38
CA ASN A 50 4.41 17.79 15.27
C ASN A 50 3.96 17.96 13.80
N ALA A 51 4.88 17.87 12.85
CA ALA A 51 4.60 17.95 11.42
C ALA A 51 4.34 16.58 10.76
N ARG A 52 4.67 15.48 11.44
CA ARG A 52 4.63 14.11 10.86
C ARG A 52 3.28 13.75 10.26
N GLN A 53 2.20 13.99 11.01
CA GLN A 53 0.85 13.60 10.56
C GLN A 53 0.44 14.35 9.29
N ILE A 54 0.78 15.64 9.21
CA ILE A 54 0.50 16.46 8.02
C ILE A 54 1.33 15.96 6.84
N HIS A 55 2.60 15.65 7.05
CA HIS A 55 3.50 15.12 6.02
C HIS A 55 3.01 13.77 5.46
N VAL A 56 2.61 12.85 6.34
CA VAL A 56 2.01 11.56 5.97
C VAL A 56 0.73 11.76 5.16
N ALA A 57 -0.18 12.62 5.62
CA ALA A 57 -1.44 12.88 4.92
C ALA A 57 -1.23 13.45 3.52
N GLN A 58 -0.30 14.41 3.36
CA GLN A 58 0.05 14.98 2.06
C GLN A 58 0.67 13.94 1.12
N TRP A 59 1.54 13.07 1.65
CA TRP A 59 2.13 12.00 0.87
C TRP A 59 1.07 10.99 0.40
N LEU A 60 0.19 10.54 1.29
CA LEU A 60 -0.90 9.61 0.94
C LEU A 60 -1.84 10.18 -0.13
N GLY A 61 -2.15 11.48 -0.07
CA GLY A 61 -3.00 12.13 -1.08
C GLY A 61 -2.47 12.01 -2.51
N ARG A 62 -1.15 11.85 -2.69
CA ARG A 62 -0.49 11.67 -3.99
C ARG A 62 -0.09 10.22 -4.29
N ALA A 63 0.16 9.42 -3.25
CA ALA A 63 0.72 8.07 -3.40
C ALA A 63 -0.33 6.99 -3.70
N LEU A 64 -1.59 7.20 -3.30
CA LEU A 64 -2.68 6.26 -3.54
C LEU A 64 -3.20 6.38 -4.97
N VAL A 65 -3.43 5.24 -5.62
CA VAL A 65 -3.81 5.14 -7.03
C VAL A 65 -5.28 4.76 -7.18
N THR A 66 -5.75 3.80 -6.40
CA THR A 66 -7.09 3.23 -6.44
C THR A 66 -8.15 4.12 -5.79
N ALA A 67 -9.39 4.04 -6.25
CA ALA A 67 -10.50 4.81 -5.66
C ALA A 67 -10.88 4.22 -4.29
N GLU A 68 -10.78 2.90 -4.18
CA GLU A 68 -11.03 2.08 -3.01
C GLU A 68 -10.10 2.47 -1.85
N ALA A 69 -8.79 2.62 -2.10
CA ALA A 69 -7.85 3.07 -1.06
C ALA A 69 -8.11 4.53 -0.63
N ARG A 70 -8.51 5.41 -1.55
CA ARG A 70 -8.90 6.79 -1.19
C ARG A 70 -10.18 6.81 -0.36
N ALA A 71 -11.16 5.98 -0.69
CA ALA A 71 -12.38 5.82 0.10
C ALA A 71 -12.08 5.26 1.50
N LEU A 72 -11.16 4.29 1.61
CA LEU A 72 -10.67 3.78 2.90
C LEU A 72 -10.10 4.91 3.78
N MET A 73 -9.28 5.79 3.20
CA MET A 73 -8.72 6.94 3.92
C MET A 73 -9.79 7.98 4.31
N ALA A 74 -10.73 8.27 3.41
CA ALA A 74 -11.83 9.19 3.67
C ALA A 74 -12.73 8.68 4.81
N ARG A 75 -13.06 7.38 4.82
CA ARG A 75 -13.81 6.74 5.90
C ARG A 75 -13.12 6.93 7.25
N GLN A 76 -11.80 6.72 7.30
CA GLN A 76 -11.07 6.80 8.56
C GLN A 76 -11.08 8.19 9.20
N ALA A 77 -11.13 9.26 8.40
CA ALA A 77 -11.17 10.62 8.94
C ALA A 77 -12.37 10.86 9.87
N ALA A 78 -13.50 10.17 9.62
CA ALA A 78 -14.71 10.27 10.42
C ALA A 78 -14.77 9.30 11.62
N LEU A 79 -13.87 8.32 11.70
CA LEU A 79 -13.91 7.28 12.73
C LEU A 79 -13.22 7.74 14.03
N PRO A 80 -13.66 7.25 15.20
CA PRO A 80 -12.90 7.35 16.44
C PRO A 80 -11.51 6.69 16.30
N PRO A 81 -10.48 7.17 17.02
CA PRO A 81 -9.11 6.62 16.93
C PRO A 81 -9.02 5.09 17.09
N ALA A 82 -9.88 4.51 17.93
CA ALA A 82 -9.97 3.06 18.12
C ALA A 82 -10.36 2.29 16.85
N GLU A 83 -11.34 2.81 16.13
CA GLU A 83 -11.92 2.16 14.98
C GLU A 83 -11.02 2.33 13.75
N ARG A 84 -10.27 3.44 13.67
CA ARG A 84 -9.26 3.65 12.62
C ARG A 84 -8.24 2.51 12.57
N ALA A 85 -7.69 2.15 13.73
CA ALA A 85 -6.70 1.08 13.83
C ALA A 85 -7.28 -0.29 13.41
N ALA A 86 -8.52 -0.59 13.81
CA ALA A 86 -9.19 -1.83 13.44
C ALA A 86 -9.41 -1.92 11.92
N VAL A 87 -9.91 -0.85 11.31
CA VAL A 87 -10.16 -0.76 9.86
C VAL A 87 -8.89 -0.92 9.04
N LEU A 88 -7.78 -0.33 9.50
CA LEU A 88 -6.48 -0.49 8.84
C LEU A 88 -5.96 -1.92 8.92
N ARG A 89 -6.10 -2.58 10.07
CA ARG A 89 -5.69 -3.99 10.24
C ARG A 89 -6.54 -4.93 9.40
N GLU A 90 -7.84 -4.68 9.32
CA GLU A 90 -8.76 -5.45 8.48
C GLU A 90 -8.40 -5.31 6.99
N ALA A 91 -8.18 -4.07 6.52
CA ALA A 91 -7.76 -3.83 5.14
C ALA A 91 -6.41 -4.50 4.83
N ALA A 92 -5.45 -4.44 5.76
CA ALA A 92 -4.16 -5.10 5.64
C ALA A 92 -4.31 -6.63 5.53
N ALA A 93 -5.12 -7.24 6.40
CA ALA A 93 -5.39 -8.67 6.38
C ALA A 93 -6.09 -9.10 5.08
N ALA A 94 -7.04 -8.31 4.58
CA ALA A 94 -7.77 -8.60 3.33
C ALA A 94 -6.86 -8.68 2.10
N VAL A 95 -5.72 -7.99 2.12
CA VAL A 95 -4.72 -8.04 1.03
C VAL A 95 -3.52 -8.92 1.37
N GLY A 96 -3.58 -9.70 2.46
CA GLY A 96 -2.54 -10.65 2.86
C GLY A 96 -1.32 -10.05 3.55
N LEU A 97 -1.41 -8.84 4.10
CA LEU A 97 -0.34 -8.28 4.93
C LEU A 97 -0.42 -8.81 6.37
N ALA A 98 0.75 -9.11 6.95
CA ALA A 98 0.85 -9.60 8.32
C ALA A 98 0.53 -8.56 9.41
N GLY A 99 0.51 -7.26 9.05
CA GLY A 99 0.24 -6.18 10.01
C GLY A 99 0.24 -4.80 9.35
N CYS A 100 -0.08 -3.80 10.16
CA CYS A 100 -0.20 -2.41 9.72
C CYS A 100 0.37 -1.44 10.77
N PRO A 101 1.69 -1.13 10.71
CA PRO A 101 2.33 -0.25 11.71
C PRO A 101 1.63 1.10 11.92
N THR A 102 1.11 1.69 10.85
CA THR A 102 0.33 2.94 10.94
C THR A 102 -0.93 2.80 11.82
N ALA A 103 -1.55 1.61 11.87
CA ALA A 103 -2.67 1.35 12.77
C ALA A 103 -2.27 1.48 14.26
N ASP A 104 -1.03 1.10 14.60
CA ASP A 104 -0.54 1.14 15.97
C ASP A 104 -0.19 2.57 16.40
N THR A 105 0.31 3.39 15.48
CA THR A 105 0.62 4.81 15.74
C THR A 105 -0.63 5.68 15.87
N TRP A 106 -1.73 5.30 15.20
CA TRP A 106 -2.97 6.07 15.20
C TRP A 106 -3.94 5.62 16.29
N ALA A 107 -3.65 4.50 16.95
CA ALA A 107 -4.32 4.13 18.18
C ALA A 107 -3.93 5.13 19.29
N PRO A 108 -4.89 5.54 20.14
CA PRO A 108 -4.57 6.39 21.28
C PRO A 108 -3.60 5.66 22.23
N PRO A 109 -2.65 6.37 22.86
CA PRO A 109 -1.72 5.78 23.81
C PRO A 109 -2.49 5.11 24.96
N GLY A 110 -2.20 3.84 25.23
CA GLY A 110 -2.83 3.06 26.30
C GLY A 110 -3.55 1.78 25.88
N ARG A 111 -3.53 1.37 24.60
CA ARG A 111 -4.20 0.14 24.12
C ARG A 111 -3.34 -0.82 23.29
N THR A 112 -2.03 -0.63 23.27
CA THR A 112 -1.09 -1.63 22.72
C THR A 112 -0.70 -2.63 23.80
N GLY A 113 -1.64 -3.50 24.15
CA GLY A 113 -1.42 -4.70 24.97
C GLY A 113 -2.51 -5.73 24.63
N PRO A 114 -2.21 -7.04 24.62
CA PRO A 114 -3.27 -8.04 24.57
C PRO A 114 -4.20 -7.76 25.74
N ALA A 115 -5.52 -7.84 25.52
CA ALA A 115 -6.52 -7.63 26.56
C ALA A 115 -6.10 -8.37 27.84
N GLU A 116 -5.67 -7.61 28.85
CA GLU A 116 -5.39 -8.15 30.17
C GLU A 116 -6.75 -8.52 30.75
N ALA A 117 -7.05 -9.80 30.69
CA ALA A 117 -8.14 -10.40 31.42
C ALA A 117 -7.93 -10.13 32.91
N GLY A 118 -8.90 -9.48 33.57
CA GLY A 118 -9.06 -9.53 35.02
C GLY A 118 -8.86 -8.22 35.77
N ARG A 119 -9.97 -7.57 36.12
CA ARG A 119 -10.51 -7.63 37.50
C ARG A 119 -11.93 -7.11 37.55
#